data_AF-A0A7X7ERT8-F1
#
_entry.id   AF-A0A7X7ERT8-F1
#
_cell.length_a   1.000
_cell.length_b   1.000
_cell.length_c   1.000
_cell.angle_alpha   90.00
_cell.angle_beta   90.00
_cell.angle_gamma   90.00
#
_symmetry.space_group_name_H-M   'P 1'
#
loop_
_entity.id
_entity.type
_entity.pdbx_description
1 polymer ?
#
loop_
_entity_poly.entity_id
_entity_poly.type
_entity_poly.pdbx_seq_one_letter_code
_entity_poly.pdbx_strand_id
1 'polypeptide(L)'
;MFKHGFVTLGVLILLCCPQIGESQKTKALGGKAQQTIVETTPGRFRRGWAVKGNGNERTFIDISGEKIDLPTNATYYKISDFEKEFTKMQRDVRDKEGDRTSEYAKLFDWGRNHQLYEAVEQLAEKILKRNPANPNPEAQLAKEWAYQQIETMRKTMGTGVETEEFSMADVQKIRFALLSPDAFGGANPQIAFKRNALKRFLDEMQEAGQYQTREEQREFLKLSPLEQALIIKKRSANKYQPDINIGRDPRLIMDFKTRIQPILSRSCAQPNCHGGEVSKLRLTAKSTSLPQTYYNYYALDTFRSAQGNVIDHAQPETDSLLINFLLPPNLAPKKLTHTPAFPPVIKTKEDPRYKSLIQWLSDQPTYAIDQLMSEKGVPVEEDEQISTDVPAIESKTVEP
;
A
#
# COMPACT_ATOMS: atom_id res chain seq x y z
N MET A 1 -1.97 36.72 -78.65
CA MET A 1 -0.76 37.36 -78.07
C MET A 1 -1.14 37.92 -76.70
N PHE A 2 -0.42 37.52 -75.65
CA PHE A 2 -0.15 38.20 -74.35
C PHE A 2 -1.06 39.39 -73.94
N LYS A 3 -1.55 39.59 -72.70
CA LYS A 3 -0.92 39.51 -71.37
C LYS A 3 -1.96 40.01 -70.33
N HIS A 4 -1.64 39.82 -69.04
CA HIS A 4 -2.25 40.35 -67.79
C HIS A 4 -3.23 39.36 -67.12
N GLY A 5 -2.91 38.70 -66.00
CA GLY A 5 -1.83 38.87 -65.03
C GLY A 5 -2.36 39.41 -63.69
N PHE A 6 -2.49 38.50 -62.73
CA PHE A 6 -2.77 38.67 -61.30
C PHE A 6 -2.06 39.86 -60.63
N VAL A 7 -2.69 40.43 -59.58
CA VAL A 7 -2.15 40.41 -58.19
C VAL A 7 -3.32 40.50 -57.20
N THR A 8 -3.55 39.43 -56.42
CA THR A 8 -4.23 39.51 -55.12
C THR A 8 -3.25 38.97 -54.09
N LEU A 9 -2.89 39.84 -53.15
CA LEU A 9 -1.86 39.60 -52.14
C LEU A 9 -2.46 38.73 -51.03
N GLY A 10 -2.23 37.42 -51.08
CA GLY A 10 -2.53 36.50 -49.99
C GLY A 10 -1.36 36.45 -49.01
N VAL A 11 -1.53 37.03 -47.83
CA VAL A 11 -0.60 36.89 -46.70
C VAL A 11 -0.71 35.45 -46.17
N LEU A 12 0.30 34.63 -46.47
CA LEU A 12 0.44 33.28 -45.94
C LEU A 12 1.19 33.35 -44.60
N ILE A 13 0.46 33.25 -43.48
CA ILE A 13 1.06 33.02 -42.16
C ILE A 13 1.45 31.54 -42.09
N LEU A 14 2.72 31.25 -42.33
CA LEU A 14 3.35 29.95 -42.06
C LEU A 14 3.44 29.76 -40.55
N LEU A 15 2.41 29.15 -39.96
CA LEU A 15 2.52 28.50 -38.66
C LEU A 15 3.37 27.23 -38.84
N CYS A 16 4.65 27.30 -38.48
CA CYS A 16 5.48 26.12 -38.26
C CYS A 16 4.92 25.33 -37.07
N CYS A 17 3.97 24.43 -37.32
CA CYS A 17 3.71 23.32 -36.41
C CYS A 17 4.99 22.47 -36.33
N PRO A 18 5.56 22.22 -35.14
CA PRO A 18 6.61 21.22 -35.02
C PRO A 18 6.03 19.88 -35.47
N GLN A 19 6.71 19.23 -36.42
CA GLN A 19 6.37 17.88 -36.86
C GLN A 19 6.31 16.98 -35.62
N ILE A 20 5.14 16.38 -35.40
CA ILE A 20 4.89 15.33 -34.43
C ILE A 20 5.92 14.23 -34.71
N GLY A 21 6.85 14.00 -33.78
CA GLY A 21 7.72 12.84 -33.85
C GLY A 21 6.87 11.57 -33.81
N GLU A 22 7.20 10.57 -34.62
CA GLU A 22 6.49 9.29 -34.62
C GLU A 22 6.60 8.63 -33.24
N SER A 23 5.57 8.81 -32.40
CA SER A 23 5.38 7.99 -31.22
C SER A 23 5.20 6.54 -31.68
N GLN A 24 5.99 5.62 -31.12
CA GLN A 24 6.03 4.24 -31.58
C GLN A 24 4.68 3.55 -31.34
N LYS A 25 3.95 3.27 -32.43
CA LYS A 25 2.73 2.46 -32.40
C LYS A 25 3.08 1.04 -31.97
N THR A 26 2.42 0.52 -30.94
CA THR A 26 2.65 -0.85 -30.47
C THR A 26 1.57 -1.81 -30.95
N LYS A 27 1.96 -2.97 -31.48
CA LYS A 27 1.06 -4.10 -31.71
C LYS A 27 0.91 -4.91 -30.41
N ALA A 28 -0.35 -5.22 -30.10
CA ALA A 28 -0.85 -6.27 -29.20
C ALA A 28 0.05 -6.64 -27.99
N LEU A 29 -0.13 -5.93 -26.87
CA LEU A 29 0.35 -6.40 -25.57
C LEU A 29 -0.75 -7.27 -24.94
N GLY A 30 -0.48 -8.55 -24.73
CA GLY A 30 -1.41 -9.50 -24.10
C GLY A 30 -1.28 -9.51 -22.57
N GLY A 31 -2.41 -9.54 -21.87
CA GLY A 31 -2.51 -9.82 -20.43
C GLY A 31 -2.52 -8.58 -19.51
N LYS A 32 -3.46 -8.58 -18.54
CA LYS A 32 -3.72 -7.59 -17.45
C LYS A 32 -4.01 -6.15 -17.89
N ALA A 33 -4.85 -5.47 -17.12
CA ALA A 33 -5.17 -4.06 -17.33
C ALA A 33 -3.89 -3.22 -17.23
N GLN A 34 -3.49 -2.58 -18.33
CA GLN A 34 -2.31 -1.72 -18.36
C GLN A 34 -2.73 -0.26 -18.47
N GLN A 35 -2.13 0.60 -17.65
CA GLN A 35 -2.25 2.04 -17.82
C GLN A 35 -1.68 2.44 -19.18
N THR A 36 -2.49 3.11 -19.97
CA THR A 36 -2.16 3.50 -21.33
C THR A 36 -2.81 4.84 -21.64
N ILE A 37 -2.30 5.50 -22.67
CA ILE A 37 -2.99 6.62 -23.28
C ILE A 37 -3.61 6.12 -24.57
N VAL A 38 -4.84 6.58 -24.86
CA VAL A 38 -5.54 6.30 -26.11
C VAL A 38 -5.91 7.61 -26.78
N GLU A 39 -5.76 7.65 -28.09
CA GLU A 39 -6.27 8.76 -28.90
C GLU A 39 -7.73 8.47 -29.26
N THR A 40 -8.62 9.27 -28.68
CA THR A 40 -10.09 9.12 -28.84
C THR A 40 -10.57 9.74 -30.14
N THR A 41 -9.96 10.86 -30.53
CA THR A 41 -10.11 11.55 -31.82
C THR A 41 -8.75 12.19 -32.16
N PRO A 42 -8.47 12.52 -33.43
CA PRO A 42 -7.16 13.07 -33.81
C PRO A 42 -6.71 14.23 -32.92
N GLY A 43 -5.59 14.05 -32.22
CA GLY A 43 -5.00 15.03 -31.30
C GLY A 43 -5.61 15.10 -29.90
N ARG A 44 -6.63 14.28 -29.57
CA ARG A 44 -7.26 14.21 -28.24
C ARG A 44 -6.99 12.89 -27.55
N PHE A 45 -6.24 12.97 -26.47
CA PHE A 45 -5.81 11.83 -25.70
C PHE A 45 -6.60 11.66 -24.40
N ARG A 46 -6.87 10.42 -24.03
CA ARG A 46 -7.34 10.04 -22.69
C ARG A 46 -6.40 9.03 -22.08
N ARG A 47 -6.17 9.12 -20.78
CA ARG A 47 -5.44 8.11 -20.01
C ARG A 47 -6.43 7.23 -19.26
N GLY A 48 -6.06 5.97 -19.08
CA GLY A 48 -6.91 4.98 -18.46
C GLY A 48 -6.32 3.59 -18.60
N TRP A 49 -7.18 2.58 -18.46
CA TRP A 49 -6.82 1.18 -18.46
C TRP A 49 -7.41 0.48 -19.67
N ALA A 50 -6.53 -0.10 -20.49
CA ALA A 50 -6.96 -1.03 -21.52
C ALA A 50 -7.06 -2.44 -20.94
N VAL A 51 -8.25 -3.02 -21.01
CA VAL A 51 -8.55 -4.40 -20.60
C VAL A 51 -8.82 -5.23 -21.85
N LYS A 52 -8.10 -6.34 -21.99
CA LYS A 52 -8.34 -7.30 -23.07
C LYS A 52 -9.57 -8.15 -22.74
N GLY A 53 -10.60 -8.10 -23.58
CA GLY A 53 -11.79 -8.96 -23.50
C GLY A 53 -11.59 -10.32 -24.18
N ASN A 54 -12.67 -11.11 -24.29
CA ASN A 54 -12.65 -12.34 -25.09
C ASN A 54 -12.54 -11.99 -26.58
N GLY A 55 -11.48 -12.45 -27.26
CA GLY A 55 -11.24 -12.16 -28.69
C GLY A 55 -10.44 -10.87 -28.95
N ASN A 56 -10.85 -10.09 -29.97
CA ASN A 56 -10.23 -8.81 -30.37
C ASN A 56 -10.86 -7.58 -29.67
N GLU A 57 -11.91 -7.77 -28.87
CA GLU A 57 -12.57 -6.70 -28.12
C GLU A 57 -11.66 -6.15 -27.01
N ARG A 58 -11.59 -4.83 -26.92
CA ARG A 58 -10.83 -4.09 -25.91
C ARG A 58 -11.77 -3.14 -25.21
N THR A 59 -11.86 -3.24 -23.89
CA THR A 59 -12.56 -2.26 -23.08
C THR A 59 -11.53 -1.26 -22.58
N PHE A 60 -11.79 0.03 -22.75
CA PHE A 60 -11.01 1.08 -22.11
C PHE A 60 -11.84 1.70 -21.00
N ILE A 61 -11.24 1.83 -19.83
CA ILE A 61 -11.83 2.51 -18.69
C ILE A 61 -10.96 3.74 -18.45
N ASP A 62 -11.51 4.94 -18.53
CA ASP A 62 -10.72 6.14 -18.29
C ASP A 62 -10.46 6.37 -16.80
N ILE A 63 -9.63 7.37 -16.48
CA ILE A 63 -9.29 7.70 -15.09
C ILE A 63 -10.46 8.12 -14.20
N SER A 64 -11.67 8.34 -14.74
CA SER A 64 -12.88 8.62 -13.96
C SER A 64 -13.72 7.36 -13.69
N GLY A 65 -13.47 6.27 -14.40
CA GLY A 65 -14.15 4.98 -14.25
C GLY A 65 -15.20 4.76 -15.31
N GLU A 66 -15.34 5.72 -16.21
CA GLU A 66 -16.17 5.65 -17.38
C GLU A 66 -15.59 4.61 -18.35
N LYS A 67 -16.41 3.63 -18.73
CA LYS A 67 -16.10 2.76 -19.85
C LYS A 67 -16.27 3.57 -21.13
N ILE A 68 -15.21 3.61 -21.93
CA ILE A 68 -15.22 4.30 -23.22
C ILE A 68 -15.22 3.25 -24.32
N ASP A 69 -16.24 3.31 -25.16
CA ASP A 69 -16.29 2.57 -26.40
C ASP A 69 -15.32 3.20 -27.38
N LEU A 70 -14.26 2.44 -27.70
CA LEU A 70 -13.25 2.87 -28.65
C LEU A 70 -13.48 2.19 -30.00
N PRO A 71 -13.20 2.90 -31.11
CA PRO A 71 -13.25 2.27 -32.42
C PRO A 71 -12.20 1.15 -32.49
N THR A 72 -12.46 0.13 -33.31
CA THR A 72 -11.62 -1.08 -33.42
C THR A 72 -10.18 -0.78 -33.86
N ASN A 73 -9.95 0.39 -34.46
CA ASN A 73 -8.65 0.90 -34.92
C ASN A 73 -8.05 1.98 -34.00
N ALA A 74 -8.55 2.16 -32.77
CA ALA A 74 -8.01 3.13 -31.82
C ALA A 74 -6.50 2.89 -31.58
N THR A 75 -5.73 3.98 -31.56
CA THR A 75 -4.29 3.91 -31.33
C THR A 75 -3.98 4.07 -29.85
N TYR A 76 -3.21 3.12 -29.32
CA TYR A 76 -2.77 3.11 -27.93
C TYR A 76 -1.29 3.48 -27.85
N TYR A 77 -0.97 4.32 -26.89
CA TYR A 77 0.35 4.88 -26.65
C TYR A 77 0.82 4.52 -25.25
N LYS A 78 2.10 4.17 -25.11
CA LYS A 78 2.71 4.03 -23.79
C LYS A 78 2.90 5.42 -23.19
N ILE A 79 2.57 5.56 -21.92
CA ILE A 79 2.80 6.80 -21.16
C ILE A 79 4.28 7.22 -21.25
N SER A 80 5.19 6.25 -21.12
CA SER A 80 6.65 6.48 -21.19
C SER A 80 7.14 7.13 -22.48
N ASP A 81 6.40 6.99 -23.59
CA ASP A 81 6.82 7.58 -24.86
C ASP A 81 6.51 9.08 -24.88
N PHE A 82 5.35 9.50 -24.38
CA PHE A 82 5.04 10.91 -24.16
C PHE A 82 5.89 11.52 -23.05
N GLU A 83 6.24 10.80 -21.98
CA GLU A 83 7.14 11.30 -20.94
C GLU A 83 8.54 11.63 -21.48
N LYS A 84 9.06 10.83 -22.43
CA LYS A 84 10.35 11.11 -23.09
C LYS A 84 10.29 12.39 -23.91
N GLU A 85 9.22 12.58 -24.67
CA GLU A 85 8.99 13.81 -25.44
C GLU A 85 8.85 15.02 -24.52
N PHE A 86 8.06 14.89 -23.45
CA PHE A 86 7.89 15.92 -22.43
C PHE A 86 9.23 16.31 -21.79
N THR A 87 10.06 15.32 -21.45
CA THR A 87 11.40 15.54 -20.90
C THR A 87 12.34 16.21 -21.90
N LYS A 88 12.21 15.92 -23.20
CA LYS A 88 12.93 16.63 -24.26
C LYS A 88 12.49 18.10 -24.31
N MET A 89 11.20 18.37 -24.35
CA MET A 89 10.67 19.73 -24.34
C MET A 89 11.07 20.51 -23.08
N GLN A 90 11.09 19.87 -21.90
CA GLN A 90 11.61 20.48 -20.67
C GLN A 90 13.06 20.94 -20.80
N ARG A 91 13.92 20.15 -21.46
CA ARG A 91 15.32 20.52 -21.72
C ARG A 91 15.39 21.71 -22.67
N ASP A 92 14.62 21.69 -23.74
CA ASP A 92 14.57 22.77 -24.72
C ASP A 92 14.13 24.10 -24.09
N VAL A 93 13.14 24.08 -23.18
CA VAL A 93 12.74 25.27 -22.40
C VAL A 93 13.82 25.69 -21.40
N ARG A 94 14.51 24.73 -20.77
CA ARG A 94 15.58 25.01 -19.81
C ARG A 94 16.76 25.72 -20.46
N ASP A 95 17.04 25.45 -21.74
CA ASP A 95 18.24 25.93 -22.42
C ASP A 95 18.02 27.31 -23.10
N LYS A 96 16.80 27.88 -23.05
CA LYS A 96 16.49 29.24 -23.53
C LYS A 96 16.91 30.35 -22.55
N GLU A 97 17.31 31.52 -23.03
CA GLU A 97 17.60 32.69 -22.16
C GLU A 97 16.34 33.54 -21.87
N GLY A 98 16.31 34.24 -20.73
CA GLY A 98 15.23 35.17 -20.36
C GLY A 98 14.06 34.58 -19.56
N ASP A 99 12.94 35.31 -19.51
CA ASP A 99 11.68 34.83 -18.92
C ASP A 99 11.08 33.71 -19.76
N ARG A 100 10.76 32.59 -19.12
CA ARG A 100 10.30 31.34 -19.74
C ARG A 100 8.87 31.01 -19.38
N THR A 101 8.14 31.96 -18.80
CA THR A 101 6.77 31.74 -18.33
C THR A 101 5.85 31.27 -19.46
N SER A 102 5.96 31.88 -20.64
CA SER A 102 5.15 31.49 -21.81
C SER A 102 5.49 30.08 -22.34
N GLU A 103 6.75 29.67 -22.20
CA GLU A 103 7.27 28.39 -22.62
C GLU A 103 6.84 27.27 -21.65
N TYR A 104 6.88 27.54 -20.35
CA TYR A 104 6.36 26.61 -19.36
C TYR A 104 4.84 26.47 -19.48
N ALA A 105 4.10 27.55 -19.78
CA ALA A 105 2.67 27.47 -20.07
C ALA A 105 2.38 26.51 -21.23
N LYS A 106 3.07 26.69 -22.37
CA LYS A 106 2.96 25.79 -23.53
C LYS A 106 3.33 24.34 -23.19
N LEU A 107 4.33 24.16 -22.33
CA LEU A 107 4.75 22.84 -21.89
C LEU A 107 3.68 22.19 -20.99
N PHE A 108 3.11 22.93 -20.04
CA PHE A 108 1.98 22.44 -19.25
C PHE A 108 0.77 22.11 -20.12
N ASP A 109 0.41 22.96 -21.08
CA ASP A 109 -0.66 22.69 -22.05
C ASP A 109 -0.43 21.39 -22.79
N TRP A 110 0.80 21.17 -23.26
CA TRP A 110 1.17 19.93 -23.93
C TRP A 110 1.05 18.74 -22.99
N GLY A 111 1.58 18.82 -21.76
CA GLY A 111 1.49 17.75 -20.76
C GLY A 111 0.05 17.43 -20.37
N ARG A 112 -0.81 18.46 -20.29
CA ARG A 112 -2.25 18.34 -20.07
C ARG A 112 -2.94 17.61 -21.21
N ASN A 113 -2.69 18.03 -22.45
CA ASN A 113 -3.27 17.40 -23.62
C ASN A 113 -2.91 15.91 -23.72
N HIS A 114 -1.68 15.55 -23.34
CA HIS A 114 -1.18 14.17 -23.37
C HIS A 114 -1.36 13.42 -22.05
N GLN A 115 -2.12 13.97 -21.10
CA GLN A 115 -2.52 13.27 -19.86
C GLN A 115 -1.32 12.82 -18.98
N LEU A 116 -0.25 13.61 -18.96
CA LEU A 116 0.98 13.36 -18.21
C LEU A 116 0.94 13.96 -16.79
N TYR A 117 0.03 13.44 -15.96
CA TYR A 117 -0.30 14.06 -14.67
C TYR A 117 0.92 14.22 -13.75
N GLU A 118 1.66 13.14 -13.50
CA GLU A 118 2.79 13.10 -12.56
C GLU A 118 3.96 13.95 -13.09
N ALA A 119 4.22 13.92 -14.39
CA ALA A 119 5.29 14.71 -14.99
C ALA A 119 4.97 16.22 -14.94
N VAL A 120 3.70 16.60 -15.16
CA VAL A 120 3.22 17.98 -15.02
C VAL A 120 3.32 18.45 -13.57
N GLU A 121 2.90 17.63 -12.61
CA GLU A 121 3.01 17.95 -11.17
C GLU A 121 4.47 18.19 -10.77
N GLN A 122 5.38 17.26 -11.11
CA GLN A 122 6.79 17.37 -10.77
C GLN A 122 7.44 18.64 -11.34
N LEU A 123 7.13 18.99 -12.59
CA LEU A 123 7.62 20.22 -13.22
C LEU A 123 7.06 21.46 -12.53
N ALA A 124 5.76 21.48 -12.26
CA ALA A 124 5.09 22.57 -11.58
C ALA A 124 5.68 22.82 -10.18
N GLU A 125 5.87 21.78 -9.38
CA GLU A 125 6.54 21.89 -8.09
C GLU A 125 7.95 22.46 -8.19
N LYS A 126 8.72 21.99 -9.17
CA LYS A 126 10.09 22.45 -9.39
C LYS A 126 10.12 23.94 -9.73
N ILE A 127 9.15 24.44 -10.51
CA ILE A 127 9.06 25.86 -10.86
C ILE A 127 8.63 26.69 -9.64
N LEU A 128 7.61 26.25 -8.89
CA LEU A 128 7.15 26.95 -7.69
C LEU A 128 8.24 27.06 -6.62
N LYS A 129 9.06 26.01 -6.46
CA LYS A 129 10.20 26.00 -5.51
C LYS A 129 11.30 27.01 -5.86
N ARG A 130 11.40 27.47 -7.11
CA ARG A 130 12.45 28.42 -7.53
C ARG A 130 12.18 29.86 -7.08
N ASN A 131 10.91 30.24 -6.96
CA ASN A 131 10.53 31.56 -6.48
C ASN A 131 9.29 31.47 -5.57
N PRO A 132 9.47 31.06 -4.30
CA PRO A 132 8.36 30.88 -3.38
C PRO A 132 7.68 32.20 -2.98
N ALA A 133 8.37 33.33 -3.07
CA ALA A 133 7.83 34.65 -2.71
C ALA A 133 6.91 35.24 -3.80
N ASN A 134 7.11 34.84 -5.06
CA ASN A 134 6.23 35.21 -6.17
C ASN A 134 6.03 33.98 -7.08
N PRO A 135 5.15 33.05 -6.68
CA PRO A 135 4.96 31.79 -7.38
C PRO A 135 4.39 32.01 -8.78
N ASN A 136 4.90 31.24 -9.76
CA ASN A 136 4.39 31.29 -11.13
C ASN A 136 2.93 30.78 -11.18
N PRO A 137 1.97 31.58 -11.67
CA PRO A 137 0.55 31.23 -11.63
C PRO A 137 0.22 30.02 -12.52
N GLU A 138 0.88 29.88 -13.67
CA GLU A 138 0.69 28.73 -14.56
C GLU A 138 1.16 27.43 -13.90
N ALA A 139 2.25 27.48 -13.14
CA ALA A 139 2.71 26.33 -12.37
C ALA A 139 1.74 25.99 -11.22
N GLN A 140 1.09 26.96 -10.58
CA GLN A 140 0.06 26.67 -9.56
C GLN A 140 -1.13 25.96 -10.18
N LEU A 141 -1.68 26.49 -11.28
CA LEU A 141 -2.81 25.89 -12.00
C LEU A 141 -2.46 24.49 -12.52
N ALA A 142 -1.26 24.31 -13.08
CA ALA A 142 -0.79 23.02 -13.56
C ALA A 142 -0.65 21.99 -12.43
N LYS A 143 -0.13 22.41 -11.27
CA LYS A 143 -0.04 21.55 -10.08
C LYS A 143 -1.41 21.13 -9.59
N GLU A 144 -2.34 22.06 -9.45
CA GLU A 144 -3.69 21.78 -8.96
C GLU A 144 -4.44 20.85 -9.92
N TRP A 145 -4.38 21.12 -11.22
CA TRP A 145 -4.94 20.25 -12.25
C TRP A 145 -4.36 18.83 -12.16
N ALA A 146 -3.04 18.70 -12.11
CA ALA A 146 -2.37 17.40 -12.07
C ALA A 146 -2.74 16.62 -10.81
N TYR A 147 -2.76 17.29 -9.66
CA TYR A 147 -3.20 16.74 -8.39
C TYR A 147 -4.64 16.20 -8.48
N GLN A 148 -5.56 16.96 -9.05
CA GLN A 148 -6.95 16.52 -9.26
C GLN A 148 -7.02 15.27 -10.14
N GLN A 149 -6.26 15.21 -11.25
CA GLN A 149 -6.28 14.03 -12.14
C GLN A 149 -5.67 12.80 -11.48
N ILE A 150 -4.56 12.94 -10.75
CA ILE A 150 -3.93 11.86 -9.97
C ILE A 150 -4.91 11.34 -8.93
N GLU A 151 -5.61 12.23 -8.22
CA GLU A 151 -6.58 11.85 -7.20
C GLU A 151 -7.81 11.17 -7.80
N THR A 152 -8.32 11.63 -8.94
CA THR A 152 -9.40 10.95 -9.68
C THR A 152 -8.95 9.57 -10.15
N MET A 153 -7.76 9.47 -10.76
CA MET A 153 -7.17 8.20 -11.17
C MET A 153 -7.01 7.22 -9.99
N ARG A 154 -6.62 7.73 -8.81
CA ARG A 154 -6.50 6.97 -7.57
C ARG A 154 -7.85 6.44 -7.09
N LYS A 155 -8.91 7.26 -7.15
CA LYS A 155 -10.28 6.88 -6.75
C LYS A 155 -10.89 5.84 -7.68
N THR A 156 -10.68 5.98 -8.98
CA THR A 156 -11.38 5.22 -10.01
C THR A 156 -10.94 3.79 -10.17
N MET A 157 -9.66 3.46 -9.99
CA MET A 157 -9.21 2.08 -10.17
C MET A 157 -9.87 1.07 -9.24
N GLY A 158 -10.60 1.54 -8.22
CA GLY A 158 -10.61 0.80 -6.98
C GLY A 158 -9.18 0.78 -6.48
N THR A 159 -8.93 1.48 -5.40
CA THR A 159 -7.87 1.04 -4.52
C THR A 159 -8.08 -0.48 -4.33
N GLY A 160 -7.15 -1.31 -4.78
CA GLY A 160 -7.08 -2.65 -4.24
C GLY A 160 -6.89 -2.44 -2.74
N VAL A 161 -7.98 -2.60 -1.99
CA VAL A 161 -8.23 -2.06 -0.64
C VAL A 161 -8.49 -0.56 -0.71
N GLU A 162 -9.71 -0.06 -0.41
CA GLU A 162 -9.83 1.27 0.21
C GLU A 162 -8.59 1.48 1.05
N THR A 163 -7.69 2.41 0.73
CA THR A 163 -6.99 2.97 1.87
C THR A 163 -8.08 3.80 2.56
N GLU A 164 -8.95 3.14 3.34
CA GLU A 164 -8.94 3.44 4.75
C GLU A 164 -7.45 3.54 5.05
N GLU A 165 -6.95 4.78 5.08
CA GLU A 165 -5.62 5.04 5.57
C GLU A 165 -5.54 4.19 6.83
N PHE A 166 -4.64 3.19 6.82
CA PHE A 166 -4.59 2.14 7.84
C PHE A 166 -4.89 2.82 9.16
N SER A 167 -5.99 2.48 9.81
CA SER A 167 -6.56 3.39 10.80
C SER A 167 -6.00 3.07 12.17
N MET A 168 -6.29 3.92 13.16
CA MET A 168 -6.06 3.52 14.54
C MET A 168 -6.93 2.31 14.94
N ALA A 169 -8.08 2.08 14.29
CA ALA A 169 -8.86 0.87 14.53
C ALA A 169 -8.12 -0.38 14.05
N ASP A 170 -7.43 -0.31 12.91
CA ASP A 170 -6.65 -1.45 12.38
C ASP A 170 -5.39 -1.71 13.21
N VAL A 171 -4.77 -0.66 13.75
CA VAL A 171 -3.72 -0.80 14.77
C VAL A 171 -4.24 -1.60 15.96
N GLN A 172 -5.44 -1.30 16.45
CA GLN A 172 -6.04 -2.04 17.56
C GLN A 172 -6.41 -3.48 17.19
N LYS A 173 -6.84 -3.74 15.94
CA LYS A 173 -7.09 -5.10 15.45
C LYS A 173 -5.81 -5.93 15.49
N ILE A 174 -4.70 -5.39 14.97
CA ILE A 174 -3.41 -6.09 14.99
C ILE A 174 -2.91 -6.30 16.43
N ARG A 175 -2.99 -5.28 17.30
CA ARG A 175 -2.59 -5.42 18.71
C ARG A 175 -3.37 -6.52 19.40
N PHE A 176 -4.69 -6.60 19.17
CA PHE A 176 -5.55 -7.64 19.74
C PHE A 176 -5.23 -9.03 19.16
N ALA A 177 -5.06 -9.11 17.84
CA ALA A 177 -4.68 -10.33 17.13
C ALA A 177 -3.34 -10.91 17.63
N LEU A 178 -2.40 -10.05 18.02
CA LEU A 178 -1.10 -10.42 18.57
C LEU A 178 -1.07 -10.59 20.10
N LEU A 179 -2.20 -10.50 20.80
CA LEU A 179 -2.25 -10.81 22.23
C LEU A 179 -1.92 -12.28 22.48
N SER A 180 -0.94 -12.48 23.36
CA SER A 180 -0.52 -13.73 23.99
C SER A 180 -0.09 -13.44 25.43
N PRO A 181 0.07 -14.44 26.31
CA PRO A 181 0.56 -14.24 27.67
C PRO A 181 1.92 -13.52 27.75
N ASP A 182 2.78 -13.75 26.76
CA ASP A 182 4.14 -13.24 26.67
C ASP A 182 4.29 -12.03 25.73
N ALA A 183 3.18 -11.56 25.12
CA ALA A 183 3.18 -10.52 24.08
C ALA A 183 3.91 -9.23 24.47
N PHE A 184 4.09 -8.96 25.76
CA PHE A 184 4.73 -7.75 26.28
C PHE A 184 6.04 -8.02 27.03
N GLY A 185 6.59 -9.23 26.98
CA GLY A 185 7.89 -9.56 27.59
C GLY A 185 7.93 -9.28 29.09
N GLY A 186 6.82 -9.54 29.81
CA GLY A 186 6.68 -9.27 31.24
C GLY A 186 6.29 -7.83 31.59
N ALA A 187 6.22 -6.90 30.63
CA ALA A 187 5.69 -5.56 30.88
C ALA A 187 4.16 -5.59 30.98
N ASN A 188 3.58 -4.82 31.91
CA ASN A 188 2.12 -4.71 32.03
C ASN A 188 1.54 -3.87 30.86
N PRO A 189 0.65 -4.43 30.02
CA PRO A 189 0.01 -3.66 28.97
C PRO A 189 -1.06 -2.73 29.55
N GLN A 190 -1.19 -1.54 28.95
CA GLN A 190 -2.31 -0.65 29.24
C GLN A 190 -3.51 -1.10 28.40
N ILE A 191 -4.45 -1.83 29.00
CA ILE A 191 -5.66 -2.30 28.33
C ILE A 191 -6.88 -1.61 28.94
N ALA A 192 -7.71 -1.02 28.09
CA ALA A 192 -8.94 -0.35 28.50
C ALA A 192 -10.15 -0.93 27.75
N PHE A 193 -11.15 -1.37 28.51
CA PHE A 193 -12.42 -1.87 28.00
C PHE A 193 -13.41 -0.71 27.84
N LYS A 194 -13.99 -0.56 26.65
CA LYS A 194 -14.93 0.50 26.28
C LYS A 194 -16.34 -0.06 26.08
N ARG A 195 -17.35 0.83 25.99
CA ARG A 195 -18.77 0.50 25.75
C ARG A 195 -19.25 -0.71 26.58
N ASN A 196 -18.89 -0.72 27.87
CA ASN A 196 -19.19 -1.78 28.83
C ASN A 196 -18.86 -3.20 28.34
N ALA A 197 -17.76 -3.38 27.59
CA ALA A 197 -17.38 -4.67 27.00
C ALA A 197 -17.31 -5.81 28.00
N LEU A 198 -16.72 -5.59 29.19
CA LEU A 198 -16.66 -6.61 30.24
C LEU A 198 -18.06 -7.05 30.68
N LYS A 199 -18.98 -6.11 30.88
CA LYS A 199 -20.36 -6.42 31.27
C LYS A 199 -21.06 -7.21 30.16
N ARG A 200 -21.00 -6.72 28.91
CA ARG A 200 -21.62 -7.40 27.77
C ARG A 200 -21.04 -8.80 27.54
N PHE A 201 -19.75 -8.99 27.78
CA PHE A 201 -19.10 -10.30 27.75
C PHE A 201 -19.65 -11.21 28.83
N LEU A 202 -19.72 -10.75 30.08
CA LEU A 202 -20.26 -11.54 31.19
C LEU A 202 -21.75 -11.88 31.00
N ASP A 203 -22.56 -10.94 30.50
CA ASP A 203 -23.97 -11.18 30.18
C ASP A 203 -24.11 -12.33 29.16
N GLU A 204 -23.31 -12.31 28.08
CA GLU A 204 -23.32 -13.35 27.04
C GLU A 204 -22.80 -14.71 27.54
N MET A 205 -21.74 -14.70 28.36
CA MET A 205 -21.23 -15.94 28.93
C MET A 205 -22.23 -16.56 29.91
N GLN A 206 -22.96 -15.74 30.67
CA GLN A 206 -24.03 -16.19 31.55
C GLN A 206 -25.15 -16.87 30.78
N GLU A 207 -25.57 -16.29 29.65
CA GLU A 207 -26.53 -16.92 28.73
C GLU A 207 -26.02 -18.26 28.17
N ALA A 208 -24.70 -18.36 27.93
CA ALA A 208 -24.03 -19.59 27.51
C ALA A 208 -23.74 -20.59 28.66
N GLY A 209 -24.20 -20.31 29.89
CA GLY A 209 -24.03 -21.19 31.05
C GLY A 209 -22.68 -21.09 31.76
N GLN A 210 -21.90 -20.03 31.52
CA GLN A 210 -20.62 -19.75 32.19
C GLN A 210 -20.72 -18.47 33.03
N TYR A 211 -19.96 -18.35 34.13
CA TYR A 211 -20.05 -17.18 35.04
C TYR A 211 -21.47 -16.89 35.54
N GLN A 212 -22.20 -17.96 35.92
CA GLN A 212 -23.60 -17.89 36.34
C GLN A 212 -23.79 -17.21 37.70
N THR A 213 -22.78 -17.28 38.56
CA THR A 213 -22.81 -16.72 39.91
C THR A 213 -22.12 -15.36 39.98
N ARG A 214 -22.48 -14.55 40.98
CA ARG A 214 -21.83 -13.25 41.21
C ARG A 214 -20.36 -13.43 41.62
N GLU A 215 -20.07 -14.52 42.31
CA GLU A 215 -18.74 -14.91 42.74
C GLU A 215 -17.83 -15.18 41.54
N GLU A 216 -18.27 -15.99 40.56
CA GLU A 216 -17.49 -16.25 39.34
C GLU A 216 -17.24 -14.98 38.52
N GLN A 217 -18.26 -14.13 38.36
CA GLN A 217 -18.11 -12.84 37.68
C GLN A 217 -17.10 -11.95 38.40
N ARG A 218 -17.13 -11.92 39.74
CA ARG A 218 -16.19 -11.15 40.55
C ARG A 218 -14.76 -11.69 40.42
N GLU A 219 -14.57 -13.00 40.36
CA GLU A 219 -13.24 -13.59 40.15
C GLU A 219 -12.67 -13.22 38.77
N PHE A 220 -13.47 -13.27 37.70
CA PHE A 220 -13.05 -12.78 36.39
C PHE A 220 -12.66 -11.30 36.44
N LEU A 221 -13.44 -10.46 37.12
CA LEU A 221 -13.18 -9.02 37.22
C LEU A 221 -11.92 -8.69 38.05
N LYS A 222 -11.43 -9.61 38.88
CA LYS A 222 -10.16 -9.46 39.61
C LYS A 222 -8.91 -9.78 38.78
N LEU A 223 -9.07 -10.53 37.69
CA LEU A 223 -7.97 -10.85 36.79
C LEU A 223 -7.32 -9.59 36.24
N SER A 224 -6.05 -9.69 35.85
CA SER A 224 -5.39 -8.58 35.16
C SER A 224 -6.10 -8.24 33.85
N PRO A 225 -6.02 -6.99 33.36
CA PRO A 225 -6.63 -6.61 32.08
C PRO A 225 -6.15 -7.47 30.90
N LEU A 226 -4.92 -7.97 30.94
CA LEU A 226 -4.39 -8.89 29.92
C LEU A 226 -5.09 -10.25 29.98
N GLU A 227 -5.19 -10.85 31.17
CA GLU A 227 -5.89 -12.12 31.37
C GLU A 227 -7.36 -12.01 30.97
N GLN A 228 -8.04 -10.92 31.35
CA GLN A 228 -9.41 -10.64 30.90
C GLN A 228 -9.51 -10.59 29.38
N ALA A 229 -8.63 -9.85 28.70
CA ALA A 229 -8.63 -9.74 27.25
C ALA A 229 -8.32 -11.07 26.54
N LEU A 230 -7.41 -11.89 27.09
CA LEU A 230 -7.09 -13.22 26.56
C LEU A 230 -8.28 -14.18 26.69
N ILE A 231 -8.98 -14.17 27.82
CA ILE A 231 -10.20 -14.97 28.01
C ILE A 231 -11.28 -14.52 27.03
N ILE A 232 -11.50 -13.21 26.89
CA ILE A 232 -12.47 -12.67 25.93
C ILE A 232 -12.10 -13.12 24.52
N LYS A 233 -10.84 -12.96 24.09
CA LYS A 233 -10.35 -13.40 22.79
C LYS A 233 -10.59 -14.90 22.55
N LYS A 234 -10.29 -15.74 23.55
CA LYS A 234 -10.49 -17.21 23.46
C LYS A 234 -11.97 -17.59 23.33
N ARG A 235 -12.86 -16.92 24.05
CA ARG A 235 -14.29 -17.29 24.13
C ARG A 235 -15.17 -16.67 23.04
N SER A 236 -14.76 -15.52 22.51
CA SER A 236 -15.59 -14.70 21.61
C SER A 236 -14.90 -14.33 20.30
N ALA A 237 -13.72 -14.92 20.03
CA ALA A 237 -12.85 -14.54 18.93
C ALA A 237 -12.63 -13.00 18.89
N ASN A 238 -12.97 -12.36 17.78
CA ASN A 238 -12.78 -10.92 17.58
C ASN A 238 -14.03 -10.08 17.85
N LYS A 239 -15.12 -10.66 18.39
CA LYS A 239 -16.39 -9.95 18.60
C LYS A 239 -16.27 -8.68 19.45
N TYR A 240 -15.50 -8.73 20.54
CA TYR A 240 -15.29 -7.58 21.43
C TYR A 240 -14.04 -6.76 21.08
N GLN A 241 -13.30 -7.14 20.04
CA GLN A 241 -12.08 -6.45 19.63
C GLN A 241 -12.28 -4.93 19.44
N PRO A 242 -13.36 -4.43 18.80
CA PRO A 242 -13.57 -2.99 18.62
C PRO A 242 -13.72 -2.19 19.93
N ASP A 243 -13.88 -2.88 21.07
CA ASP A 243 -14.09 -2.30 22.39
C ASP A 243 -12.92 -2.45 23.35
N ILE A 244 -11.84 -3.09 22.90
CA ILE A 244 -10.66 -3.34 23.71
C ILE A 244 -9.53 -2.48 23.14
N ASN A 245 -9.17 -1.43 23.87
CA ASN A 245 -8.06 -0.56 23.50
C ASN A 245 -6.79 -0.99 24.22
N ILE A 246 -5.79 -1.41 23.45
CA ILE A 246 -4.46 -1.78 23.89
C ILE A 246 -3.54 -0.59 23.62
N GLY A 247 -3.05 0.06 24.66
CA GLY A 247 -2.26 1.29 24.59
C GLY A 247 -0.80 1.08 24.21
N ARG A 248 -0.23 -0.09 24.50
CA ARG A 248 1.17 -0.43 24.20
C ARG A 248 1.27 -1.41 23.03
N ASP A 249 2.38 -1.34 22.29
CA ASP A 249 2.66 -2.30 21.23
C ASP A 249 3.11 -3.65 21.83
N PRO A 250 2.64 -4.78 21.29
CA PRO A 250 3.27 -6.07 21.51
C PRO A 250 4.75 -6.04 21.12
N ARG A 251 5.58 -6.85 21.79
CA ARG A 251 7.02 -7.00 21.57
C ARG A 251 7.35 -7.23 20.09
N LEU A 252 6.57 -8.09 19.43
CA LEU A 252 6.71 -8.38 18.01
C LEU A 252 6.67 -7.12 17.13
N ILE A 253 5.75 -6.19 17.43
CA ILE A 253 5.63 -4.92 16.71
C ILE A 253 6.72 -3.94 17.13
N MET A 254 7.12 -3.92 18.40
CA MET A 254 8.25 -3.09 18.85
C MET A 254 9.56 -3.49 18.14
N ASP A 255 9.82 -4.79 18.02
CA ASP A 255 10.99 -5.31 17.29
C ASP A 255 10.88 -5.01 15.79
N PHE A 256 9.68 -5.15 15.19
CA PHE A 256 9.45 -4.73 13.81
C PHE A 256 9.82 -3.26 13.59
N LYS A 257 9.30 -2.36 14.44
CA LYS A 257 9.52 -0.91 14.35
C LYS A 257 10.98 -0.51 14.46
N THR A 258 11.69 -1.12 15.41
CA THR A 258 13.04 -0.70 15.76
C THR A 258 14.10 -1.33 14.85
N ARG A 259 13.84 -2.54 14.32
CA ARG A 259 14.85 -3.33 13.61
C ARG A 259 14.53 -3.52 12.13
N ILE A 260 13.27 -3.81 11.80
CA ILE A 260 12.88 -4.24 10.45
C ILE A 260 12.43 -3.06 9.60
N GLN A 261 11.53 -2.23 10.13
CA GLN A 261 11.03 -1.03 9.44
C GLN A 261 12.16 -0.12 8.89
N PRO A 262 13.27 0.16 9.62
CA PRO A 262 14.36 0.96 9.08
C PRO A 262 15.10 0.29 7.90
N ILE A 263 15.13 -1.04 7.84
CA ILE A 263 15.70 -1.78 6.69
C ILE A 263 14.78 -1.59 5.49
N LEU A 264 13.47 -1.84 5.66
CA LEU A 264 12.47 -1.72 4.60
C LEU A 264 12.43 -0.30 4.02
N SER A 265 12.37 0.72 4.89
CA SER A 265 12.35 2.13 4.49
C SER A 265 13.53 2.50 3.60
N ARG A 266 14.73 1.94 3.85
CA ARG A 266 15.96 2.29 3.12
C ARG A 266 16.22 1.46 1.88
N SER A 267 15.62 0.28 1.76
CA SER A 267 15.97 -0.69 0.70
C SER A 267 14.78 -1.12 -0.15
N CYS A 268 13.64 -1.45 0.47
CA CYS A 268 12.49 -2.02 -0.23
C CYS A 268 11.46 -0.94 -0.61
N ALA A 269 11.15 -0.04 0.31
CA ALA A 269 10.10 0.96 0.19
C ALA A 269 10.54 2.20 -0.61
N GLN A 270 11.55 2.08 -1.48
CA GLN A 270 11.98 3.19 -2.34
C GLN A 270 10.92 3.46 -3.43
N PRO A 271 10.77 4.72 -3.90
CA PRO A 271 9.74 5.07 -4.89
C PRO A 271 9.76 4.24 -6.18
N ASN A 272 10.95 3.80 -6.61
CA ASN A 272 11.15 2.98 -7.80
C ASN A 272 11.03 1.46 -7.53
N CYS A 273 10.70 1.05 -6.30
CA CYS A 273 10.57 -0.34 -5.87
C CYS A 273 9.17 -0.59 -5.31
N HIS A 274 9.05 -0.84 -4.00
CA HIS A 274 7.77 -1.08 -3.31
C HIS A 274 7.13 0.20 -2.77
N GLY A 275 7.80 1.36 -2.86
CA GLY A 275 7.31 2.65 -2.37
C GLY A 275 6.57 3.52 -3.38
N GLY A 276 6.45 3.09 -4.64
CA GLY A 276 5.68 3.76 -5.69
C GLY A 276 4.73 2.80 -6.39
N GLU A 277 4.02 3.28 -7.43
CA GLU A 277 2.85 2.61 -8.06
C GLU A 277 3.14 1.38 -8.95
N VAL A 278 4.39 0.95 -9.07
CA VAL A 278 4.78 -0.14 -9.99
C VAL A 278 4.76 -1.56 -9.41
N SER A 279 4.82 -1.72 -8.09
CA SER A 279 4.88 -3.04 -7.41
C SER A 279 3.53 -3.53 -6.84
N LYS A 280 3.27 -4.83 -6.90
CA LYS A 280 2.09 -5.43 -6.23
C LYS A 280 2.16 -5.34 -4.71
N LEU A 281 3.34 -5.53 -4.13
CA LEU A 281 3.58 -5.27 -2.71
C LEU A 281 3.89 -3.78 -2.56
N ARG A 282 3.11 -3.09 -1.73
CA ARG A 282 3.25 -1.67 -1.43
C ARG A 282 3.80 -1.50 -0.03
N LEU A 283 4.77 -0.61 0.13
CA LEU A 283 5.40 -0.28 1.40
C LEU A 283 5.57 1.24 1.52
N THR A 284 5.38 1.77 2.71
CA THR A 284 5.54 3.18 3.01
C THR A 284 7.00 3.48 3.38
N ALA A 285 7.66 4.34 2.60
CA ALA A 285 9.05 4.76 2.82
C ALA A 285 9.24 5.54 4.13
N LYS A 286 8.36 6.52 4.35
CA LYS A 286 8.34 7.39 5.52
C LYS A 286 7.12 7.04 6.36
N SER A 287 7.32 6.21 7.38
CA SER A 287 6.29 5.98 8.36
C SER A 287 6.22 7.19 9.31
N THR A 288 5.39 8.16 8.95
CA THR A 288 5.18 9.41 9.70
C THR A 288 4.08 9.28 10.76
N SER A 289 3.29 8.21 10.70
CA SER A 289 2.24 7.91 11.65
C SER A 289 2.34 6.48 12.18
N LEU A 290 1.75 6.24 13.35
CA LEU A 290 1.68 4.92 13.95
C LEU A 290 1.01 3.90 13.00
N PRO A 291 -0.13 4.22 12.37
CA PRO A 291 -0.77 3.28 11.47
C PRO A 291 -0.01 2.97 10.19
N GLN A 292 0.72 3.93 9.61
CA GLN A 292 1.61 3.66 8.47
C GLN A 292 2.69 2.62 8.80
N THR A 293 3.11 2.55 10.07
CA THR A 293 4.09 1.54 10.49
C THR A 293 3.45 0.16 10.54
N TYR A 294 2.24 0.07 11.09
CA TYR A 294 1.48 -1.17 11.14
C TYR A 294 1.09 -1.67 9.75
N TYR A 295 0.81 -0.76 8.81
CA TYR A 295 0.57 -1.10 7.41
C TYR A 295 1.72 -1.89 6.80
N ASN A 296 2.97 -1.45 6.98
CA ASN A 296 4.10 -2.19 6.43
C ASN A 296 4.24 -3.59 7.03
N TYR A 297 3.99 -3.74 8.34
CA TYR A 297 3.95 -5.06 8.96
C TYR A 297 2.87 -5.93 8.32
N TYR A 298 1.62 -5.43 8.30
CA TYR A 298 0.48 -6.10 7.69
C TYR A 298 0.74 -6.49 6.23
N ALA A 299 1.30 -5.59 5.43
CA ALA A 299 1.57 -5.82 4.02
C ALA A 299 2.60 -6.94 3.82
N LEU A 300 3.67 -6.99 4.62
CA LEU A 300 4.63 -8.10 4.53
C LEU A 300 4.03 -9.43 4.98
N ASP A 301 3.21 -9.39 6.02
CA ASP A 301 2.65 -10.58 6.65
C ASP A 301 1.55 -11.24 5.80
N THR A 302 0.76 -10.43 5.11
CA THR A 302 -0.39 -10.88 4.30
C THR A 302 -0.08 -11.03 2.81
N PHE A 303 0.99 -10.40 2.31
CA PHE A 303 1.30 -10.48 0.89
C PHE A 303 1.78 -11.88 0.49
N ARG A 304 1.18 -12.39 -0.57
CA ARG A 304 1.49 -13.68 -1.18
C ARG A 304 1.95 -13.46 -2.61
N SER A 305 3.12 -13.99 -2.94
CA SER A 305 3.67 -13.93 -4.30
C SER A 305 3.68 -15.31 -4.95
N ALA A 306 3.89 -15.36 -6.26
CA ALA A 306 4.09 -16.64 -6.96
C ALA A 306 5.37 -17.38 -6.51
N GLN A 307 6.32 -16.69 -5.86
CA GLN A 307 7.55 -17.29 -5.33
C GLN A 307 7.38 -17.83 -3.91
N GLY A 308 6.31 -17.44 -3.21
CA GLY A 308 6.07 -17.75 -1.81
C GLY A 308 5.63 -16.55 -0.99
N ASN A 309 5.69 -16.73 0.33
CA ASN A 309 5.27 -15.75 1.32
C ASN A 309 6.41 -14.81 1.66
N VAL A 310 6.11 -13.52 1.86
CA VAL A 310 7.15 -12.58 2.29
C VAL A 310 7.60 -12.87 3.71
N ILE A 311 6.64 -13.15 4.59
CA ILE A 311 6.84 -13.78 5.88
C ILE A 311 6.20 -15.16 5.81
N ASP A 312 7.02 -16.20 5.98
CA ASP A 312 6.53 -17.58 6.08
C ASP A 312 6.47 -17.99 7.55
N HIS A 313 5.27 -18.33 8.03
CA HIS A 313 5.01 -18.64 9.43
C HIS A 313 5.32 -20.10 9.80
N ALA A 314 5.42 -20.99 8.81
CA ALA A 314 5.74 -22.40 9.04
C ALA A 314 7.25 -22.64 8.99
N GLN A 315 7.94 -21.96 8.07
CA GLN A 315 9.36 -22.13 7.80
C GLN A 315 10.06 -20.76 7.65
N PRO A 316 10.16 -19.98 8.75
CA PRO A 316 10.58 -18.58 8.69
C PRO A 316 11.99 -18.37 8.14
N GLU A 317 12.94 -19.23 8.47
CA GLU A 317 14.33 -19.09 7.99
C GLU A 317 14.50 -19.53 6.53
N THR A 318 13.86 -20.63 6.13
CA THR A 318 14.14 -21.25 4.82
C THR A 318 13.27 -20.69 3.71
N ASP A 319 12.00 -20.36 3.99
CA ASP A 319 11.01 -20.07 2.95
C ASP A 319 10.46 -18.63 2.99
N SER A 320 10.75 -17.84 4.02
CA SER A 320 10.43 -16.40 4.00
C SER A 320 11.21 -15.69 2.90
N LEU A 321 10.51 -15.02 1.98
CA LEU A 321 11.18 -14.22 0.95
C LEU A 321 11.92 -13.02 1.56
N LEU A 322 11.41 -12.43 2.65
CA LEU A 322 12.00 -11.24 3.27
C LEU A 322 13.48 -11.43 3.61
N ILE A 323 13.84 -12.52 4.29
CA ILE A 323 15.23 -12.76 4.70
C ILE A 323 16.12 -13.09 3.50
N ASN A 324 15.62 -13.90 2.56
CA ASN A 324 16.36 -14.34 1.39
C ASN A 324 16.63 -13.18 0.41
N PHE A 325 15.71 -12.24 0.29
CA PHE A 325 15.87 -11.05 -0.55
C PHE A 325 16.94 -10.08 -0.03
N LEU A 326 17.20 -10.05 1.28
CA LEU A 326 18.20 -9.16 1.88
C LEU A 326 19.63 -9.71 1.77
N LEU A 327 19.78 -11.00 1.44
CA LEU A 327 21.07 -11.68 1.27
C LEU A 327 21.65 -11.48 -0.14
N PRO A 328 22.96 -11.69 -0.31
CA PRO A 328 23.56 -11.81 -1.64
C PRO A 328 22.99 -13.02 -2.39
N PRO A 329 22.85 -12.98 -3.73
CA PRO A 329 22.24 -14.06 -4.51
C PRO A 329 22.94 -15.42 -4.38
N ASN A 330 24.23 -15.46 -4.02
CA ASN A 330 24.97 -16.72 -3.81
C ASN A 330 24.71 -17.36 -2.43
N LEU A 331 24.05 -16.66 -1.50
CA LEU A 331 23.70 -17.17 -0.17
C LEU A 331 22.21 -17.48 -0.02
N ALA A 332 21.38 -17.10 -1.00
CA ALA A 332 19.95 -17.40 -1.07
C ALA A 332 19.68 -18.50 -2.12
N PRO A 333 18.71 -19.41 -1.90
CA PRO A 333 18.27 -20.33 -2.93
C PRO A 333 17.82 -19.56 -4.18
N LYS A 334 18.19 -20.04 -5.39
CA LYS A 334 17.88 -19.35 -6.66
C LYS A 334 16.39 -19.04 -6.84
N LYS A 335 15.49 -19.87 -6.31
CA LYS A 335 14.03 -19.65 -6.36
C LYS A 335 13.55 -18.51 -5.45
N LEU A 336 14.37 -18.10 -4.47
CA LEU A 336 14.08 -17.10 -3.45
C LEU A 336 14.95 -15.83 -3.60
N THR A 337 15.51 -15.59 -4.78
CA THR A 337 16.24 -14.35 -5.07
C THR A 337 15.30 -13.26 -5.61
N HIS A 338 15.46 -12.03 -5.13
CA HIS A 338 14.66 -10.90 -5.58
C HIS A 338 14.96 -10.54 -7.05
N THR A 339 13.92 -10.24 -7.83
CA THR A 339 14.05 -9.77 -9.22
C THR A 339 13.28 -8.46 -9.41
N PRO A 340 13.92 -7.37 -9.88
CA PRO A 340 15.33 -7.27 -10.26
C PRO A 340 16.26 -7.41 -9.04
N ALA A 341 17.51 -7.83 -9.27
CA ALA A 341 18.50 -7.89 -8.20
C ALA A 341 18.76 -6.48 -7.65
N PHE A 342 18.96 -6.38 -6.33
CA PHE A 342 19.33 -5.14 -5.66
C PHE A 342 20.54 -5.37 -4.74
N PRO A 343 21.26 -4.31 -4.32
CA PRO A 343 22.42 -4.47 -3.46
C PRO A 343 22.05 -5.17 -2.14
N PRO A 344 22.81 -6.19 -1.72
CA PRO A 344 22.49 -6.93 -0.51
C PRO A 344 22.61 -6.03 0.72
N VAL A 345 21.58 -6.06 1.56
CA VAL A 345 21.55 -5.30 2.82
C VAL A 345 22.31 -6.05 3.90
N ILE A 346 22.17 -7.37 3.92
CA ILE A 346 22.84 -8.31 4.81
C ILE A 346 23.96 -8.97 4.01
N LYS A 347 25.18 -9.00 4.55
CA LYS A 347 26.34 -9.52 3.81
C LYS A 347 26.47 -11.03 3.92
N THR A 348 26.20 -11.58 5.10
CA THR A 348 26.34 -13.01 5.42
C THR A 348 25.30 -13.43 6.45
N LYS A 349 25.13 -14.73 6.67
CA LYS A 349 24.19 -15.27 7.67
C LYS A 349 24.67 -15.06 9.12
N GLU A 350 25.95 -14.73 9.30
CA GLU A 350 26.54 -14.44 10.60
C GLU A 350 26.29 -12.99 11.05
N ASP A 351 25.82 -12.13 10.14
CA ASP A 351 25.50 -10.73 10.41
C ASP A 351 24.48 -10.63 11.57
N PRO A 352 24.72 -9.80 12.60
CA PRO A 352 23.77 -9.61 13.70
C PRO A 352 22.37 -9.21 13.24
N ARG A 353 22.25 -8.50 12.10
CA ARG A 353 20.96 -8.12 11.52
C ARG A 353 20.23 -9.33 10.93
N TYR A 354 20.94 -10.29 10.35
CA TYR A 354 20.37 -11.55 9.89
C TYR A 354 19.78 -12.32 11.07
N LYS A 355 20.60 -12.55 12.10
CA LYS A 355 20.17 -13.28 13.31
C LYS A 355 18.99 -12.60 14.00
N SER A 356 18.99 -11.27 14.09
CA SER A 356 17.87 -10.53 14.67
C SER A 356 16.61 -10.63 13.83
N LEU A 357 16.71 -10.67 12.50
CA LEU A 357 15.54 -10.82 11.63
C LEU A 357 14.98 -12.25 11.70
N ILE A 358 15.86 -13.27 11.73
CA ILE A 358 15.45 -14.66 11.96
C ILE A 358 14.72 -14.81 13.29
N GLN A 359 15.26 -14.28 14.38
CA GLN A 359 14.58 -14.35 15.67
C GLN A 359 13.18 -13.70 15.61
N TRP A 360 13.08 -12.52 14.99
CA TRP A 360 11.80 -11.83 14.83
C TRP A 360 10.80 -12.59 13.94
N LEU A 361 11.28 -13.29 12.91
CA LEU A 361 10.45 -14.16 12.07
C LEU A 361 10.00 -15.41 12.85
N SER A 362 10.86 -16.00 13.67
CA SER A 362 10.52 -17.15 14.52
C SER A 362 9.57 -16.80 15.67
N ASP A 363 9.56 -15.55 16.13
CA ASP A 363 8.63 -15.04 17.14
C ASP A 363 7.23 -14.72 16.55
N GLN A 364 7.03 -14.85 15.22
CA GLN A 364 5.71 -14.64 14.59
C GLN A 364 4.71 -15.71 15.03
N PRO A 365 3.41 -15.39 15.09
CA PRO A 365 2.37 -16.40 15.27
C PRO A 365 2.36 -17.40 14.10
N THR A 366 1.81 -18.59 14.31
CA THR A 366 1.71 -19.65 13.29
C THR A 366 0.84 -19.25 12.08
N TYR A 367 -0.07 -18.30 12.27
CA TYR A 367 -1.01 -17.85 11.26
C TYR A 367 -0.76 -16.38 10.91
N ALA A 368 -1.07 -16.03 9.67
CA ALA A 368 -0.99 -14.67 9.20
C ALA A 368 -1.99 -13.76 9.92
N ILE A 369 -1.66 -12.48 9.99
CA ILE A 369 -2.37 -11.49 10.78
C ILE A 369 -3.80 -11.25 10.28
N ASP A 370 -4.04 -11.36 8.97
CA ASP A 370 -5.39 -11.28 8.39
C ASP A 370 -6.28 -12.43 8.85
N GLN A 371 -5.72 -13.63 8.99
CA GLN A 371 -6.43 -14.80 9.52
C GLN A 371 -6.75 -14.60 11.00
N LEU A 372 -5.78 -14.10 11.79
CA LEU A 372 -5.98 -13.78 13.20
C LEU A 372 -6.98 -12.63 13.43
N MET A 373 -7.10 -11.71 12.48
CA MET A 373 -8.04 -10.59 12.50
C MET A 373 -9.45 -10.95 12.01
N SER A 374 -9.63 -12.11 11.35
CA SER A 374 -10.93 -12.52 10.82
C SER A 374 -11.97 -12.67 11.93
N GLU A 375 -13.26 -12.42 11.65
CA GLU A 375 -14.32 -12.51 12.68
C GLU A 375 -14.38 -13.87 13.36
N LYS A 376 -14.09 -14.95 12.61
CA LYS A 376 -14.06 -16.32 13.10
C LYS A 376 -12.79 -16.66 13.90
N GLY A 377 -11.76 -15.81 13.83
CA GLY A 377 -10.43 -16.14 14.32
C GLY A 377 -9.80 -17.32 13.58
N VAL A 378 -8.77 -17.90 14.17
CA VAL A 378 -8.15 -19.13 13.68
C VAL A 378 -8.98 -20.33 14.17
N PRO A 379 -9.15 -21.40 13.36
CA PRO A 379 -9.76 -22.64 13.82
C PRO A 379 -9.04 -23.16 15.06
N VAL A 380 -9.77 -23.31 16.17
CA VAL A 380 -9.26 -24.04 17.32
C VAL A 380 -9.27 -25.51 16.91
N GLU A 381 -8.10 -26.13 16.75
CA GLU A 381 -8.04 -27.59 16.58
C GLU A 381 -8.71 -28.22 17.82
N GLU A 382 -9.71 -29.08 17.60
CA GLU A 382 -10.57 -29.66 18.64
C GLU A 382 -9.81 -30.58 19.63
N ASP A 383 -8.50 -30.79 19.44
CA ASP A 383 -7.67 -31.71 20.22
C ASP A 383 -7.11 -31.12 21.52
N GLU A 384 -7.35 -29.85 21.81
CA GLU A 384 -7.25 -29.35 23.18
C GLU A 384 -8.63 -29.44 23.86
N GLN A 385 -8.99 -30.66 24.29
CA GLN A 385 -9.83 -30.85 25.48
C GLN A 385 -9.09 -30.27 26.70
N ILE A 386 -8.94 -28.94 26.72
CA ILE A 386 -8.53 -28.22 27.92
C ILE A 386 -9.73 -28.20 28.83
N SER A 387 -9.53 -28.86 29.95
CA SER A 387 -10.43 -28.97 31.08
C SER A 387 -11.33 -27.74 31.28
N THR A 388 -12.61 -28.00 31.50
CA THR A 388 -13.57 -27.05 32.08
C THR A 388 -13.24 -26.69 33.52
N ASP A 389 -12.12 -27.18 34.08
CA ASP A 389 -11.60 -26.76 35.37
C ASP A 389 -11.13 -25.29 35.30
N VAL A 390 -12.08 -24.40 35.59
CA VAL A 390 -11.80 -23.40 36.63
C VAL A 390 -11.11 -24.16 37.76
N PRO A 391 -9.93 -23.74 38.27
CA PRO A 391 -9.41 -24.35 39.48
C PRO A 391 -10.54 -24.24 40.51
N ALA A 392 -11.11 -25.37 40.90
CA ALA A 392 -12.06 -25.41 42.00
C ALA A 392 -11.33 -24.76 43.16
N ILE A 393 -11.79 -23.57 43.55
CA ILE A 393 -11.31 -22.91 44.75
C ILE A 393 -11.77 -23.85 45.87
N GLU A 394 -10.85 -24.67 46.38
CA GLU A 394 -11.09 -25.47 47.57
C GLU A 394 -11.60 -24.51 48.64
N SER A 395 -12.89 -24.63 48.95
CA SER A 395 -13.47 -24.00 50.11
C SER A 395 -12.74 -24.59 51.31
N LYS A 396 -11.81 -23.85 51.89
CA LYS A 396 -11.34 -24.12 53.23
C LYS A 396 -12.53 -23.97 54.16
N THR A 397 -13.21 -25.08 54.41
CA THR A 397 -14.05 -25.27 55.58
C THR A 397 -13.16 -25.04 56.80
N VAL A 398 -13.32 -23.88 57.42
CA VAL A 398 -12.94 -23.70 58.81
C VAL A 398 -14.04 -24.41 59.60
N GLU A 399 -13.73 -25.60 60.11
CA GLU A 399 -14.55 -26.26 61.12
C GLU A 399 -14.52 -25.46 62.43
N PRO A 400 -15.63 -25.50 63.21
CA PRO A 400 -15.95 -24.57 64.29
C PRO A 400 -15.03 -24.62 65.52
#